data_AF-A0A2V9K3E3-F1
#
_entry.id   AF-A0A2V9K3E3-F1
#
_cell.length_a   1.000
_cell.length_b   1.000
_cell.length_c   1.000
_cell.angle_alpha   90.00
_cell.angle_beta   90.00
_cell.angle_gamma   90.00
#
_symmetry.space_group_name_H-M   'P 1'
#
loop_
_entity.id
_entity.type
_entity.pdbx_description
1 polymer ?
#
loop_
_entity_poly.entity_id
_entity_poly.type
_entity_poly.pdbx_seq_one_letter_code
_entity_poly.pdbx_strand_id
1 'polypeptide(L)'
;MICGLIFLARSGPAATQVAQQWKIHDHSRPMAPVIAPGEPSTEDHAGSPPSDAIVLFNGKDLSNWESVKGGEAKWKVDDGYFEVAPGTGDIRTKQGYGDCQLHVEWAAPNPPHGQDQDRGNSGVFLQGLYEIQVLDSYQSPTYTDGQAAAGYGQFPPLVNACRPPGQWQTYDIVFHGARFDAAGVLLR
;
A
#
# COMPACT_ATOMS: atom_id res chain seq x y z
N MET A 1 -7.28 -1.34 -12.81
CA MET A 1 -6.90 -0.71 -11.52
C MET A 1 -5.80 0.28 -11.81
N ILE A 2 -6.06 1.55 -11.51
CA ILE A 2 -5.24 2.73 -11.77
C ILE A 2 -4.49 3.06 -10.48
N CYS A 3 -3.16 3.12 -10.49
CA CYS A 3 -2.35 3.33 -9.28
C CYS A 3 -1.40 4.52 -9.47
N GLY A 4 -1.51 5.51 -8.59
CA GLY A 4 -0.69 6.73 -8.53
C GLY A 4 0.31 6.68 -7.38
N LEU A 5 1.33 7.53 -7.48
CA LEU A 5 2.48 7.76 -6.59
C LEU A 5 2.55 6.96 -5.26
N ILE A 6 3.60 6.14 -5.12
CA ILE A 6 3.80 5.26 -3.97
C ILE A 6 5.11 5.61 -3.28
N PHE A 7 5.11 5.73 -1.95
CA PHE A 7 6.28 6.11 -1.17
C PHE A 7 6.42 5.39 0.18
N LEU A 8 7.67 5.24 0.63
CA LEU A 8 8.07 4.38 1.77
C LEU A 8 8.84 5.15 2.86
N ALA A 9 8.27 5.35 4.06
CA ALA A 9 9.01 5.82 5.24
C ALA A 9 9.34 4.67 6.20
N ARG A 10 10.52 4.70 6.84
CA ARG A 10 10.97 3.65 7.79
C ARG A 10 10.40 3.86 9.19
N SER A 11 9.77 2.82 9.76
CA SER A 11 9.35 2.81 11.18
C SER A 11 10.05 1.71 11.97
N GLY A 12 10.49 2.05 13.19
CA GLY A 12 11.20 1.17 14.12
C GLY A 12 10.27 0.31 15.00
N PRO A 13 10.82 -0.67 15.75
CA PRO A 13 10.02 -1.68 16.45
C PRO A 13 9.34 -1.15 17.73
N ALA A 14 8.06 -1.53 17.93
CA ALA A 14 7.34 -1.41 19.20
C ALA A 14 7.85 -2.44 20.23
N ALA A 15 7.96 -2.02 21.50
CA ALA A 15 8.58 -2.80 22.56
C ALA A 15 7.76 -2.78 23.86
N THR A 16 7.75 -3.95 24.51
CA THR A 16 7.70 -4.16 25.97
C THR A 16 8.34 -2.99 26.67
N GLN A 17 7.70 -2.40 27.70
CA GLN A 17 8.15 -1.19 28.40
C GLN A 17 9.69 -1.12 28.46
N VAL A 18 10.27 -0.43 27.47
CA VAL A 18 11.71 -0.47 27.25
C VAL A 18 12.29 0.15 28.51
N ALA A 19 13.21 -0.54 29.19
CA ALA A 19 14.00 0.09 30.23
C ALA A 19 14.47 1.42 29.64
N GLN A 20 14.01 2.55 30.21
CA GLN A 20 14.20 3.85 29.57
C GLN A 20 15.69 4.08 29.40
N GLN A 21 16.18 3.85 28.17
CA GLN A 21 17.59 3.97 27.84
C GLN A 21 18.07 5.41 28.11
N TRP A 22 17.15 6.35 27.96
CA TRP A 22 17.37 7.79 28.11
C TRP A 22 16.57 8.29 29.29
N LYS A 23 17.18 9.17 30.09
CA LYS A 23 16.46 9.88 31.15
C LYS A 23 15.43 10.83 30.53
N ILE A 24 14.41 11.21 31.29
CA ILE A 24 13.50 12.28 30.91
C ILE A 24 14.34 13.56 30.67
N HIS A 25 14.17 14.20 29.51
CA HIS A 25 14.93 15.36 29.05
C HIS A 25 16.44 15.14 28.78
N ASP A 26 16.84 13.90 28.46
CA ASP A 26 18.24 13.61 28.12
C ASP A 26 18.64 14.22 26.77
N HIS A 27 19.43 15.29 26.81
CA HIS A 27 19.94 16.00 25.64
C HIS A 27 20.98 15.20 24.84
N SER A 28 21.46 14.06 25.35
CA SER A 28 22.36 13.16 24.61
C SER A 28 21.62 12.19 23.69
N ARG A 29 20.28 12.11 23.80
CA ARG A 29 19.47 11.28 22.90
C ARG A 29 19.65 11.76 21.45
N PRO A 30 19.91 10.85 20.48
CA PRO A 30 20.04 11.24 19.08
C PRO A 30 18.83 12.04 18.61
N MET A 31 19.09 13.17 17.95
CA MET A 31 18.05 13.95 17.32
C MET A 31 17.42 13.15 16.19
N ALA A 32 16.11 13.31 16.02
CA ALA A 32 15.42 12.76 14.86
C ALA A 32 15.97 13.40 13.57
N PRO A 33 16.10 12.63 12.48
CA PRO A 33 16.44 13.21 11.19
C PRO A 33 15.37 14.23 10.78
N VAL A 34 15.80 15.35 10.22
CA VAL A 34 14.89 16.35 9.64
C VAL A 34 14.57 15.92 8.21
N ILE A 35 13.28 15.83 7.90
CA ILE A 35 12.77 15.49 6.57
C ILE A 35 11.80 16.58 6.10
N ALA A 36 11.69 16.78 4.79
CA ALA A 36 10.58 17.55 4.23
C ALA A 36 9.33 16.66 4.24
N PRO A 37 8.20 17.12 4.79
CA PRO A 37 6.95 16.37 4.76
C PRO A 37 6.41 16.29 3.34
N GLY A 38 5.63 15.25 3.08
CA GLY A 38 4.85 15.15 1.85
C GLY A 38 3.65 16.10 1.83
N GLU A 39 3.13 16.35 0.63
CA GLU A 39 1.88 17.08 0.41
C GLU A 39 0.74 16.09 0.14
N PRO A 40 -0.48 16.38 0.61
CA PRO A 40 -1.62 15.50 0.40
C PRO A 40 -2.09 15.51 -1.06
N SER A 41 -2.62 14.38 -1.50
CA SER A 41 -3.23 14.21 -2.81
C SER A 41 -4.62 14.83 -2.89
N THR A 42 -5.04 15.19 -4.09
CA THR A 42 -6.38 15.65 -4.43
C THR A 42 -6.93 14.81 -5.58
N GLU A 43 -8.21 15.00 -5.94
CA GLU A 43 -8.78 14.32 -7.11
C GLU A 43 -8.11 14.75 -8.42
N ASP A 44 -7.51 15.95 -8.47
CA ASP A 44 -6.93 16.52 -9.68
C ASP A 44 -5.43 16.24 -9.81
N HIS A 45 -4.73 16.00 -8.70
CA HIS A 45 -3.29 15.73 -8.70
C HIS A 45 -2.86 14.85 -7.53
N ALA A 46 -1.88 13.99 -7.80
CA ALA A 46 -1.17 13.26 -6.76
C ALA A 46 -0.44 14.25 -5.83
N GLY A 47 -0.32 13.86 -4.57
CA GLY A 47 0.48 14.55 -3.58
C GLY A 47 1.98 14.39 -3.84
N SER A 48 2.78 14.84 -2.88
CA SER A 48 4.24 14.67 -2.90
C SER A 48 4.69 13.83 -1.72
N PRO A 49 5.77 13.06 -1.87
CA PRO A 49 6.28 12.24 -0.79
C PRO A 49 7.03 13.02 0.28
N PRO A 50 7.17 12.46 1.49
CA PRO A 50 8.22 12.91 2.38
C PRO A 50 9.61 12.62 1.77
N SER A 51 10.59 13.45 2.09
CA SER A 51 11.90 13.44 1.42
C SER A 51 12.75 12.18 1.65
N ASP A 52 12.43 11.40 2.68
CA ASP A 52 13.11 10.13 2.98
C ASP A 52 12.47 8.93 2.29
N ALA A 53 11.43 9.15 1.48
CA ALA A 53 10.62 8.08 0.97
C ALA A 53 11.11 7.47 -0.34
N ILE A 54 11.00 6.14 -0.45
CA ILE A 54 11.31 5.44 -1.71
C ILE A 54 10.12 5.50 -2.66
N VAL A 55 10.32 6.16 -3.80
CA VAL A 55 9.29 6.32 -4.85
C VAL A 55 9.12 5.01 -5.64
N LEU A 56 8.02 4.28 -5.44
CA LEU A 56 7.76 3.07 -6.24
C LEU A 56 7.14 3.41 -7.59
N PHE A 57 6.36 4.48 -7.69
CA PHE A 57 5.81 4.98 -8.96
C PHE A 57 5.82 6.51 -8.95
N ASN A 58 6.22 7.13 -10.06
CA ASN A 58 6.42 8.58 -10.18
C ASN A 58 5.53 9.24 -11.26
N GLY A 59 4.54 8.51 -11.77
CA GLY A 59 3.68 8.97 -12.87
C GLY A 59 4.22 8.70 -14.28
N LYS A 60 5.44 8.14 -14.43
CA LYS A 60 6.10 8.04 -15.75
C LYS A 60 6.27 6.62 -16.26
N ASP A 61 6.67 5.69 -15.40
CA ASP A 61 7.03 4.35 -15.83
C ASP A 61 6.96 3.34 -14.68
N LEU A 62 7.07 2.06 -15.05
CA LEU A 62 7.10 0.92 -14.13
C LEU A 62 8.54 0.44 -13.86
N SER A 63 9.53 1.34 -13.88
CA SER A 63 10.95 0.96 -13.76
C SER A 63 11.30 0.27 -12.43
N ASN A 64 10.54 0.53 -11.36
CA ASN A 64 10.69 -0.14 -10.07
C ASN A 64 9.86 -1.42 -9.94
N TRP A 65 9.17 -1.84 -11.00
CA TRP A 65 8.26 -2.99 -11.02
C TRP A 65 8.70 -4.03 -12.03
N GLU A 66 8.31 -5.27 -11.78
CA GLU A 66 8.50 -6.41 -12.69
C GLU A 66 7.26 -7.30 -12.68
N SER A 67 7.08 -8.08 -13.75
CA SER A 67 6.03 -9.10 -13.76
C SER A 67 6.38 -10.22 -12.79
N VAL A 68 5.39 -10.74 -12.08
CA VAL A 68 5.58 -11.96 -11.25
C VAL A 68 5.93 -13.19 -12.10
N LYS A 69 5.66 -13.14 -13.42
CA LYS A 69 6.06 -14.17 -14.40
C LYS A 69 7.50 -13.99 -14.90
N GLY A 70 8.21 -12.99 -14.41
CA GLY A 70 9.55 -12.60 -14.87
C GLY A 70 9.51 -11.58 -16.02
N GLY A 71 10.51 -10.70 -16.05
CA GLY A 71 10.62 -9.64 -17.05
C GLY A 71 9.82 -8.38 -16.70
N GLU A 72 9.63 -7.52 -17.69
CA GLU A 72 9.01 -6.21 -17.52
C GLU A 72 7.55 -6.29 -17.06
N ALA A 73 7.16 -5.35 -16.20
CA ALA A 73 5.76 -5.12 -15.84
C ALA A 73 5.01 -4.54 -17.06
N LYS A 74 3.88 -5.15 -17.43
CA LYS A 74 3.14 -4.83 -18.66
C LYS A 74 1.79 -4.14 -18.43
N TRP A 75 1.59 -3.60 -17.23
CA TRP A 75 0.45 -2.71 -16.98
C TRP A 75 0.63 -1.43 -17.79
N LYS A 76 -0.48 -0.82 -18.22
CA LYS A 76 -0.46 0.36 -19.08
C LYS A 76 -0.17 1.58 -18.22
N VAL A 77 0.81 2.41 -18.58
CA VAL A 77 1.04 3.70 -17.92
C VAL A 77 0.41 4.78 -18.78
N ASP A 78 -0.39 5.66 -18.17
CA ASP A 78 -1.10 6.73 -18.84
C ASP A 78 -1.40 7.86 -17.86
N ASP A 79 -1.40 9.12 -18.33
CA ASP A 79 -1.86 10.30 -17.57
C ASP A 79 -1.45 10.36 -16.08
N GLY A 80 -0.20 9.98 -15.75
CA GLY A 80 0.32 10.04 -14.39
C GLY A 80 -0.06 8.88 -13.48
N TYR A 81 -0.71 7.85 -14.01
CA TYR A 81 -1.05 6.60 -13.31
C TYR A 81 -0.68 5.37 -14.13
N PHE A 82 -0.84 4.17 -13.55
CA PHE A 82 -0.77 2.93 -14.31
C PHE A 82 -1.97 2.04 -14.08
N GLU A 83 -2.52 1.44 -15.14
CA GLU A 83 -3.68 0.58 -15.13
C GLU A 83 -3.40 -0.90 -15.45
N VAL A 84 -4.03 -1.81 -14.70
CA VAL A 84 -4.05 -3.25 -15.01
C VAL A 84 -4.38 -3.48 -16.49
N ALA A 85 -3.47 -4.13 -17.21
CA ALA A 85 -3.72 -4.60 -18.57
C ALA A 85 -4.20 -6.07 -18.52
N PRO A 86 -5.43 -6.39 -18.98
CA PRO A 86 -5.95 -7.74 -18.94
C PRO A 86 -5.00 -8.78 -19.56
N GLY A 87 -4.87 -9.94 -18.91
CA GLY A 87 -4.01 -11.04 -19.37
C GLY A 87 -2.50 -10.88 -19.07
N THR A 88 -2.06 -9.73 -18.57
CA THR A 88 -0.64 -9.52 -18.23
C THR A 88 -0.24 -10.13 -16.89
N GLY A 89 -1.20 -10.30 -15.97
CA GLY A 89 -0.99 -10.84 -14.63
C GLY A 89 -0.42 -9.80 -13.67
N ASP A 90 -0.02 -10.25 -12.50
CA ASP A 90 0.40 -9.37 -11.41
C ASP A 90 1.79 -8.79 -11.65
N ILE A 91 2.04 -7.67 -10.97
CA ILE A 91 3.33 -7.01 -10.90
C ILE A 91 3.77 -6.93 -9.45
N ARG A 92 5.08 -6.83 -9.24
CA ARG A 92 5.67 -6.63 -7.91
C ARG A 92 6.81 -5.62 -7.99
N THR A 93 7.15 -5.04 -6.86
CA THR A 93 8.37 -4.22 -6.75
C THR A 93 9.60 -5.10 -6.99
N LYS A 94 10.59 -4.56 -7.71
CA LYS A 94 11.89 -5.25 -7.92
C LYS A 94 12.65 -5.47 -6.62
N GLN A 95 12.55 -4.50 -5.71
CA GLN A 95 13.13 -4.57 -4.37
C GLN A 95 12.14 -5.22 -3.40
N GLY A 96 12.66 -6.00 -2.45
CA GLY A 96 11.91 -6.51 -1.30
C GLY A 96 11.95 -5.54 -0.12
N TYR A 97 10.84 -5.45 0.62
CA TYR A 97 10.68 -4.57 1.77
C TYR A 97 10.26 -5.34 3.03
N GLY A 98 10.78 -4.88 4.17
CA GLY A 98 10.41 -5.36 5.51
C GLY A 98 9.30 -4.49 6.11
N ASP A 99 9.48 -4.11 7.37
CA ASP A 99 8.58 -3.15 8.03
C ASP A 99 8.58 -1.82 7.27
N CYS A 100 7.39 -1.26 7.08
CA CYS A 100 7.23 -0.04 6.30
C CYS A 100 5.96 0.74 6.66
N GLN A 101 5.97 2.02 6.28
CA GLN A 101 4.75 2.76 5.99
C GLN A 101 4.62 2.87 4.47
N LEU A 102 3.46 2.49 3.93
CA LEU A 102 3.15 2.44 2.51
C LEU A 102 1.93 3.33 2.21
N HIS A 103 2.10 4.24 1.26
CA HIS A 103 1.01 5.03 0.69
C HIS A 103 0.62 4.47 -0.69
N VAL A 104 -0.68 4.29 -0.94
CA VAL A 104 -1.23 3.84 -2.23
C VAL A 104 -2.48 4.63 -2.56
N GLU A 105 -2.54 5.18 -3.76
CA GLU A 105 -3.76 5.73 -4.34
C GLU A 105 -4.32 4.84 -5.43
N TRP A 106 -5.62 4.60 -5.40
CA TRP A 106 -6.29 3.75 -6.39
C TRP A 106 -7.68 4.28 -6.77
N ALA A 107 -8.09 4.04 -8.01
CA ALA A 107 -9.43 4.35 -8.48
C ALA A 107 -10.09 3.11 -9.11
N ALA A 108 -11.37 2.89 -8.77
CA ALA A 108 -12.18 1.86 -9.39
C ALA A 108 -12.59 2.26 -10.83
N PRO A 109 -12.72 1.31 -11.77
CA PRO A 109 -13.13 1.60 -13.14
C PRO A 109 -14.48 2.33 -13.22
N ASN A 110 -14.58 3.33 -14.10
CA ASN A 110 -15.81 4.05 -14.40
C ASN A 110 -16.07 3.99 -15.92
N PRO A 111 -17.21 3.44 -16.40
CA PRO A 111 -18.33 2.90 -15.61
C PRO A 111 -17.95 1.63 -14.85
N PRO A 112 -18.56 1.40 -13.68
CA PRO A 112 -18.34 0.17 -12.94
C PRO A 112 -18.94 -1.03 -13.69
N HIS A 113 -18.29 -2.19 -13.57
CA HIS A 113 -18.71 -3.44 -14.20
C HIS A 113 -18.53 -4.60 -13.21
N GLY A 114 -19.41 -5.60 -13.28
CA GLY A 114 -19.39 -6.74 -12.38
C GLY A 114 -20.18 -6.51 -11.08
N GLN A 115 -20.24 -7.55 -10.27
CA GLN A 115 -20.87 -7.59 -8.94
C GLN A 115 -19.98 -8.39 -8.00
N ASP A 116 -20.18 -8.24 -6.70
CA ASP A 116 -19.41 -8.98 -5.70
C ASP A 116 -17.89 -8.80 -5.94
N GLN A 117 -17.10 -9.87 -5.85
CA GLN A 117 -15.66 -9.88 -6.13
C GLN A 117 -15.29 -9.61 -7.59
N ASP A 118 -16.22 -9.57 -8.54
CA ASP A 118 -15.90 -9.28 -9.95
C ASP A 118 -15.96 -7.78 -10.27
N ARG A 119 -16.17 -6.93 -9.26
CA ARG A 119 -16.35 -5.49 -9.42
C ARG A 119 -15.12 -4.67 -9.02
N GLY A 120 -14.21 -4.47 -9.98
CA GLY A 120 -13.02 -3.63 -9.77
C GLY A 120 -11.97 -4.22 -8.81
N ASN A 121 -11.87 -5.56 -8.77
CA ASN A 121 -11.02 -6.31 -7.85
C ASN A 121 -9.53 -6.25 -8.19
N SER A 122 -8.72 -6.15 -7.15
CA SER A 122 -7.27 -6.37 -7.09
C SER A 122 -6.83 -6.40 -5.62
N GLY A 123 -5.53 -6.36 -5.34
CA GLY A 123 -5.04 -6.30 -3.96
C GLY A 123 -3.65 -5.69 -3.84
N VAL A 124 -3.34 -5.20 -2.64
CA VAL A 124 -1.97 -4.82 -2.24
C VAL A 124 -1.42 -5.95 -1.37
N PHE A 125 -0.47 -6.71 -1.90
CA PHE A 125 0.12 -7.86 -1.20
C PHE A 125 1.40 -7.47 -0.45
N LEU A 126 1.30 -7.31 0.86
CA LEU A 126 2.43 -7.03 1.75
C LEU A 126 3.33 -8.26 1.82
N GLN A 127 4.60 -8.09 1.45
CA GLN A 127 5.59 -9.17 1.29
C GLN A 127 5.17 -10.28 0.30
N GLY A 128 4.19 -10.01 -0.57
CA GLY A 128 3.62 -11.03 -1.46
C GLY A 128 2.76 -12.08 -0.74
N LEU A 129 2.39 -11.85 0.52
CA LEU A 129 1.70 -12.84 1.36
C LEU A 129 0.38 -12.33 1.92
N TYR A 130 0.34 -11.09 2.40
CA TYR A 130 -0.81 -10.55 3.13
C TYR A 130 -1.52 -9.50 2.28
N GLU A 131 -2.73 -9.82 1.84
CA GLU A 131 -3.52 -8.95 0.97
C GLU A 131 -4.32 -7.93 1.77
N ILE A 132 -4.10 -6.66 1.44
CA ILE A 132 -5.06 -5.59 1.70
C ILE A 132 -5.92 -5.45 0.46
N GLN A 133 -7.19 -5.81 0.62
CA GLN A 133 -8.12 -5.96 -0.48
C GLN A 133 -8.43 -4.61 -1.15
N VAL A 134 -8.43 -4.59 -2.49
CA VAL A 134 -8.89 -3.45 -3.29
C VAL A 134 -10.10 -3.87 -4.12
N LEU A 135 -11.25 -3.26 -3.87
CA LEU A 135 -12.50 -3.61 -4.54
C LEU A 135 -13.40 -2.37 -4.68
N ASP A 136 -14.19 -2.27 -5.73
CA ASP A 136 -15.28 -1.28 -5.77
C ASP A 136 -16.40 -1.71 -4.81
N SER A 137 -16.28 -1.29 -3.55
CA SER A 137 -17.30 -1.52 -2.51
C SER A 137 -18.26 -0.33 -2.35
N TYR A 138 -18.30 0.63 -3.29
CA TYR A 138 -19.23 1.75 -3.24
C TYR A 138 -20.63 1.29 -3.67
N GLN A 139 -21.55 1.19 -2.70
CA GLN A 139 -22.90 0.67 -2.90
C GLN A 139 -22.93 -0.70 -3.59
N SER A 140 -21.88 -1.51 -3.39
CA SER A 140 -21.75 -2.85 -3.95
C SER A 140 -21.41 -3.85 -2.83
N PRO A 141 -22.40 -4.57 -2.31
CA PRO A 141 -22.19 -5.56 -1.25
C PRO A 141 -21.41 -6.79 -1.73
N THR A 142 -20.57 -7.32 -0.84
CA THR A 142 -19.87 -8.62 -0.94
C THR A 142 -19.73 -9.19 0.49
N TYR A 143 -19.03 -10.32 0.66
CA TYR A 143 -18.68 -10.84 1.99
C TYR A 143 -17.71 -9.90 2.74
N THR A 144 -17.89 -9.78 4.05
CA THR A 144 -17.33 -8.67 4.84
C THR A 144 -15.82 -8.66 4.95
N ASP A 145 -15.19 -9.83 4.94
CA ASP A 145 -13.73 -10.05 4.95
C ASP A 145 -13.11 -10.07 3.55
N GLY A 146 -13.88 -9.73 2.51
CA GLY A 146 -13.39 -9.58 1.13
C GLY A 146 -13.76 -8.25 0.46
N GLN A 147 -14.29 -7.28 1.21
CA GLN A 147 -14.55 -5.93 0.71
C GLN A 147 -13.28 -5.06 0.79
N ALA A 148 -13.32 -3.86 0.18
CA ALA A 148 -12.20 -2.92 0.20
C ALA A 148 -11.65 -2.68 1.62
N ALA A 149 -10.33 -2.67 1.75
CA ALA A 149 -9.56 -2.51 3.00
C ALA A 149 -9.67 -3.68 3.99
N ALA A 150 -10.30 -4.80 3.62
CA ALA A 150 -10.19 -6.03 4.38
C ALA A 150 -8.75 -6.55 4.36
N GLY A 151 -8.29 -7.10 5.49
CA GLY A 151 -7.25 -8.13 5.46
C GLY A 151 -7.90 -9.38 4.89
N TYR A 152 -7.66 -9.66 3.61
CA TYR A 152 -8.50 -10.55 2.82
C TYR A 152 -8.67 -11.94 3.47
N GLY A 153 -9.93 -12.34 3.67
CA GLY A 153 -10.33 -13.62 4.27
C GLY A 153 -10.02 -13.75 5.78
N GLN A 154 -9.62 -12.67 6.46
CA GLN A 154 -9.20 -12.72 7.85
C GLN A 154 -9.86 -11.64 8.71
N PHE A 155 -9.78 -10.38 8.27
CA PHE A 155 -10.21 -9.23 9.06
C PHE A 155 -11.06 -8.29 8.22
N PRO A 156 -12.38 -8.22 8.47
CA PRO A 156 -13.23 -7.20 7.88
C PRO A 156 -12.72 -5.79 8.21
N PRO A 157 -12.87 -4.81 7.31
CA PRO A 157 -12.57 -3.42 7.63
C PRO A 157 -13.55 -2.92 8.70
N LEU A 158 -13.11 -1.97 9.51
CA LEU A 158 -13.95 -1.39 10.57
C LEU A 158 -15.14 -0.60 10.00
N VAL A 159 -14.97 -0.02 8.81
CA VAL A 159 -15.97 0.77 8.09
C VAL A 159 -15.76 0.61 6.58
N ASN A 160 -16.81 0.81 5.80
CA ASN A 160 -16.69 1.03 4.36
C ASN A 160 -16.60 2.54 4.10
N ALA A 161 -15.43 3.00 3.66
CA ALA A 161 -15.15 4.40 3.35
C ALA A 161 -14.99 4.66 1.84
N CYS A 162 -15.51 3.78 0.98
CA CYS A 162 -15.31 3.90 -0.46
C CYS A 162 -15.98 5.15 -1.04
N ARG A 163 -15.25 5.82 -1.95
CA ARG A 163 -15.78 6.85 -2.85
C ARG A 163 -16.41 6.21 -4.10
N PRO A 164 -17.27 6.94 -4.84
CA PRO A 164 -17.81 6.47 -6.12
C PRO A 164 -16.72 6.07 -7.13
N PRO A 165 -17.00 5.17 -8.09
CA PRO A 165 -16.06 4.79 -9.14
C PRO A 165 -15.53 5.99 -9.94
N GLY A 166 -14.25 5.92 -10.31
CA GLY A 166 -13.51 7.01 -10.94
C GLY A 166 -12.93 8.05 -9.98
N GLN A 167 -13.36 8.09 -8.72
CA GLN A 167 -12.70 8.93 -7.70
C GLN A 167 -11.53 8.19 -7.06
N TRP A 168 -10.52 8.95 -6.65
CA TRP A 168 -9.32 8.43 -6.04
C TRP A 168 -9.55 8.06 -4.58
N GLN A 169 -9.06 6.88 -4.20
CA GLN A 169 -9.10 6.32 -2.87
C GLN A 169 -7.67 6.23 -2.35
N THR A 170 -7.47 6.40 -1.05
CA THR A 170 -6.14 6.39 -0.44
C THR A 170 -6.06 5.32 0.63
N TYR A 171 -5.00 4.52 0.57
CA TYR A 171 -4.55 3.67 1.66
C TYR A 171 -3.22 4.18 2.21
N ASP A 172 -3.19 4.41 3.52
CA ASP A 172 -1.98 4.58 4.31
C ASP A 172 -1.84 3.35 5.22
N ILE A 173 -0.90 2.48 4.88
CA ILE A 173 -0.70 1.18 5.53
C ILE A 173 0.58 1.24 6.36
N VAL A 174 0.49 0.97 7.66
CA VAL A 174 1.66 0.71 8.51
C VAL A 174 1.78 -0.79 8.70
N PHE A 175 2.85 -1.36 8.16
CA PHE A 175 3.09 -2.80 8.18
C PHE A 175 4.31 -3.14 9.03
N HIS A 176 4.10 -4.08 9.94
CA HIS A 176 5.15 -4.75 10.68
C HIS A 176 5.17 -6.22 10.24
N GLY A 177 6.24 -6.62 9.57
CA GLY A 177 6.37 -8.00 9.11
C GLY A 177 6.58 -8.97 10.26
N ALA A 178 6.13 -10.20 10.08
CA ALA A 178 6.40 -11.28 11.03
C ALA A 178 7.91 -11.46 11.26
N ARG A 179 8.29 -11.77 12.49
CA ARG A 179 9.66 -12.13 12.89
C ARG A 179 9.67 -13.55 13.39
N PHE A 180 10.60 -14.34 12.89
CA PHE A 180 10.76 -15.73 13.28
C PHE A 180 12.13 -15.93 13.92
N ASP A 181 12.23 -16.87 14.87
CA ASP A 181 13.52 -17.31 15.38
C ASP A 181 14.23 -18.27 14.41
N ALA A 182 15.42 -18.73 14.79
CA ALA A 182 16.19 -19.67 13.98
C ALA A 182 15.52 -21.04 13.80
N ALA A 183 14.53 -21.38 14.64
CA ALA A 183 13.73 -22.60 14.53
C ALA A 183 12.43 -22.40 13.73
N GLY A 184 12.16 -21.19 13.25
CA GLY A 184 10.95 -20.84 12.50
C GLY A 184 9.73 -20.57 13.38
N VAL A 185 9.91 -20.38 14.69
CA VAL A 185 8.81 -20.01 15.60
C VAL A 185 8.53 -18.52 15.49
N LEU A 186 7.26 -18.15 15.35
CA LEU A 186 6.81 -16.76 15.32
C LEU A 186 7.12 -16.07 16.65
N LEU A 187 7.85 -14.96 16.58
CA LEU A 187 8.20 -14.11 17.72
C LEU A 187 7.23 -12.94 17.87
N ARG A 188 6.86 -12.30 16.75
CA ARG A 188 5.87 -11.22 16.65
C ARG A 188 5.48 -10.99 15.20
#